data_AF-A0AA40YLE2-F1
#
_entry.id   AF-A0AA40YLE2-F1
#
_cell.length_a   1.000
_cell.length_b   1.000
_cell.length_c   1.000
_cell.angle_alpha   90.00
_cell.angle_beta   90.00
_cell.angle_gamma   90.00
#
_symmetry.space_group_name_H-M   'P 1'
#
loop_
_entity.id
_entity.type
_entity.pdbx_description
1 polymer ?
#
loop_
_entity_poly.entity_id
_entity_poly.type
_entity_poly.pdbx_seq_one_letter_code
_entity_poly.pdbx_strand_id
1 'polypeptide(L)'
;MSAIHKALLTAAALGGVFVIAQPSYAQPQAVGSLTGWNKVSYQGVSKTWSGEVGQCHYVGDDWNDKIRSAKSGSATTTVVIYENHDCTGYALSVDGSGYYNIGTWVSGYKVVST
;
A
#
# COMPACT_ATOMS: atom_id res chain seq x y z
N MET A 1 50.35 17.50 -30.79
CA MET A 1 50.99 18.70 -30.24
C MET A 1 50.12 19.90 -30.52
N SER A 2 49.82 20.69 -29.47
CA SER A 2 49.51 22.14 -29.45
C SER A 2 48.23 22.65 -30.14
N ALA A 3 47.45 23.63 -29.66
CA ALA A 3 47.16 24.26 -28.36
C ALA A 3 46.05 25.31 -28.61
N ILE A 4 45.10 25.45 -27.68
CA ILE A 4 44.57 26.69 -27.05
C ILE A 4 44.17 27.85 -28.01
N HIS A 5 42.98 28.46 -27.94
CA HIS A 5 42.75 29.68 -27.15
C HIS A 5 41.26 30.02 -26.96
N LYS A 6 40.99 30.45 -25.73
CA LYS A 6 39.74 30.92 -25.15
C LYS A 6 39.22 32.19 -25.80
N ALA A 7 37.90 32.33 -25.87
CA ALA A 7 37.24 33.63 -25.76
C ALA A 7 36.23 33.55 -24.62
N LEU A 8 36.53 34.29 -23.55
CA LEU A 8 35.63 34.56 -22.43
C LEU A 8 34.64 35.63 -22.90
N LEU A 9 33.34 35.39 -22.78
CA LEU A 9 32.31 36.42 -22.84
C LEU A 9 31.38 36.21 -21.66
N THR A 10 31.66 36.99 -20.62
CA THR A 10 30.82 37.15 -19.44
C THR A 10 29.60 37.97 -19.84
N ALA A 11 28.43 37.33 -19.89
CA ALA A 11 27.14 38.03 -19.89
C ALA A 11 26.43 37.70 -18.58
N ALA A 12 26.42 38.66 -17.66
CA ALA A 12 25.58 38.61 -16.47
C ALA A 12 24.14 38.93 -16.90
N ALA A 13 23.26 37.93 -16.87
CA ALA A 13 21.82 38.12 -16.94
C ALA A 13 21.23 37.80 -15.55
N LEU A 14 20.94 38.85 -14.78
CA LEU A 14 20.14 38.77 -13.57
C LEU A 14 18.66 38.68 -13.94
N GLY A 15 17.94 37.75 -13.34
CA GLY A 15 16.50 37.89 -13.10
C GLY A 15 15.62 36.86 -13.78
N GLY A 16 15.23 35.84 -13.03
CA GLY A 16 14.10 34.98 -13.36
C GLY A 16 14.27 33.55 -12.86
N VAL A 17 14.13 33.30 -11.56
CA VAL A 17 13.82 31.94 -11.10
C VAL A 17 12.37 31.68 -11.51
N PHE A 18 12.18 30.96 -12.61
CA PHE A 18 10.89 30.36 -12.91
C PHE A 18 10.66 29.23 -11.90
N VAL A 19 9.92 29.52 -10.82
CA VAL A 19 9.30 28.47 -10.02
C VAL A 19 8.15 27.94 -10.87
N ILE A 20 8.45 26.96 -11.72
CA ILE A 20 7.41 26.10 -12.29
C ILE A 20 6.80 25.33 -11.12
N ALA A 21 5.71 25.83 -10.56
CA ALA A 21 4.86 25.02 -9.69
C ALA A 21 4.34 23.87 -10.56
N GLN A 22 5.01 22.71 -10.49
CA GLN A 22 4.51 21.51 -11.11
C GLN A 22 3.12 21.25 -10.51
N PRO A 23 2.04 21.17 -11.30
CA PRO A 23 0.79 20.68 -10.76
C PRO A 23 1.09 19.29 -10.18
N SER A 24 0.81 19.11 -8.90
CA SER A 24 0.93 17.82 -8.23
C SER A 24 -0.09 16.88 -8.87
N TYR A 25 0.33 16.17 -9.92
CA TYR A 25 -0.40 15.02 -10.41
C TYR A 25 -0.44 14.01 -9.27
N ALA A 26 -1.64 13.57 -8.89
CA ALA A 26 -1.79 12.46 -7.96
C ALA A 26 -0.99 11.28 -8.53
N GLN A 27 0.11 10.90 -7.88
CA GLN A 27 0.85 9.71 -8.26
C GLN A 27 -0.09 8.50 -8.11
N PRO A 28 -0.07 7.54 -9.04
CA PRO A 28 -0.81 6.30 -8.87
C PRO A 28 -0.41 5.68 -7.53
N GLN A 29 -1.36 5.57 -6.60
CA GLN A 29 -1.10 4.92 -5.33
C GLN A 29 -0.90 3.42 -5.60
N ALA A 30 0.15 2.84 -5.01
CA ALA A 30 0.38 1.41 -5.12
C ALA A 30 -0.82 0.67 -4.52
N VAL A 31 -1.29 -0.36 -5.23
CA VAL A 31 -2.47 -1.15 -4.85
C VAL A 31 -2.03 -2.55 -4.46
N GLY A 32 -2.38 -2.95 -3.24
CA GLY A 32 -2.22 -4.32 -2.76
C GLY A 32 -3.57 -5.00 -2.60
N SER A 33 -3.55 -6.31 -2.38
CA SER A 33 -4.77 -7.06 -2.09
C SER A 33 -4.59 -8.05 -0.96
N LEU A 34 -5.71 -8.39 -0.33
CA LEU A 34 -5.85 -9.40 0.71
C LEU A 34 -6.93 -10.37 0.26
N THR A 35 -6.66 -11.66 0.27
CA THR A 35 -7.69 -12.69 0.19
C THR A 35 -7.89 -13.30 1.57
N GLY A 36 -9.14 -13.35 2.03
CA GLY A 36 -9.54 -13.96 3.29
C GLY A 36 -10.52 -15.09 3.06
N TRP A 37 -10.49 -16.07 3.97
CA TRP A 37 -11.34 -17.25 3.95
C TRP A 37 -12.13 -17.38 5.25
N ASN A 38 -13.34 -17.91 5.18
CA ASN A 38 -14.20 -18.08 6.35
C ASN A 38 -13.90 -19.34 7.18
N LYS A 39 -12.95 -20.18 6.73
CA LYS A 39 -12.40 -21.28 7.52
C LYS A 39 -10.89 -21.16 7.62
N VAL A 40 -10.32 -21.92 8.54
CA VAL A 40 -8.87 -22.06 8.71
C VAL A 40 -8.24 -22.73 7.49
N SER A 41 -6.92 -22.58 7.34
CA SER A 41 -6.11 -23.22 6.30
C SER A 41 -6.57 -22.94 4.87
N TYR A 42 -7.07 -21.72 4.62
CA TYR A 42 -7.49 -21.23 3.31
C TYR A 42 -8.65 -22.03 2.69
N GLN A 43 -9.55 -22.51 3.54
CA GLN A 43 -10.70 -23.31 3.11
C GLN A 43 -12.01 -22.51 3.16
N GLY A 44 -13.03 -23.04 2.50
CA GLY A 44 -14.37 -22.46 2.50
C GLY A 44 -14.53 -21.30 1.53
N VAL A 45 -15.48 -20.43 1.82
CA VAL A 45 -15.78 -19.25 0.97
C VAL A 45 -14.66 -18.25 1.17
N SER A 46 -14.20 -17.64 0.07
CA SER A 46 -13.20 -16.59 0.08
C SER A 46 -13.73 -15.28 -0.50
N LYS A 47 -13.06 -14.20 -0.16
CA LYS A 47 -13.23 -12.88 -0.77
C LYS A 47 -11.88 -12.20 -0.87
N THR A 48 -11.67 -11.44 -1.93
CA THR A 48 -10.49 -10.61 -2.13
C THR A 48 -10.88 -9.15 -2.01
N TRP A 49 -10.10 -8.40 -1.24
CA TRP A 49 -10.19 -6.95 -1.13
C TRP A 49 -8.92 -6.32 -1.68
N SER A 50 -9.07 -5.22 -2.42
CA SER A 50 -7.94 -4.42 -2.91
C SER A 50 -7.99 -3.05 -2.26
N GLY A 51 -6.82 -2.52 -1.91
CA GLY A 51 -6.70 -1.23 -1.26
C GLY A 51 -5.41 -0.53 -1.64
N GLU A 52 -5.43 0.80 -1.55
CA GLU A 52 -4.25 1.62 -1.73
C GLU A 52 -3.34 1.53 -0.50
N VAL A 53 -2.03 1.63 -0.71
CA VAL A 53 -1.07 1.67 0.40
C VAL A 53 -1.38 2.85 1.33
N GLY A 54 -1.46 2.56 2.62
CA GLY A 54 -1.69 3.52 3.69
C GLY A 54 -3.16 3.80 4.02
N GLN A 55 -4.10 3.38 3.19
CA GLN A 55 -5.53 3.60 3.41
C GLN A 55 -6.15 2.50 4.27
N CYS A 56 -7.00 2.90 5.22
CA CYS A 56 -7.78 1.97 6.02
C CYS A 56 -9.08 1.60 5.30
N HIS A 57 -9.43 0.32 5.34
CA HIS A 57 -10.61 -0.20 4.70
C HIS A 57 -11.37 -1.16 5.61
N TYR A 58 -12.70 -1.05 5.59
CA TYR A 58 -13.60 -2.00 6.23
C TYR A 58 -13.76 -3.27 5.37
N VAL A 59 -13.80 -4.46 6.00
CA VAL A 59 -13.98 -5.74 5.27
C VAL A 59 -15.41 -5.95 4.77
N GLY A 60 -16.37 -5.19 5.29
CA GLY A 60 -17.80 -5.23 4.97
C GLY A 60 -18.60 -6.09 5.95
N ASP A 61 -19.89 -5.78 6.10
CA ASP A 61 -20.78 -6.39 7.11
C ASP A 61 -20.88 -7.91 6.99
N ASP A 62 -20.86 -8.43 5.76
CA ASP A 62 -20.90 -9.87 5.52
C ASP A 62 -19.66 -10.61 6.01
N TRP A 63 -18.56 -9.90 6.25
CA TRP A 63 -17.24 -10.48 6.56
C TRP A 63 -16.66 -10.04 7.91
N ASN A 64 -17.27 -9.06 8.57
CA ASN A 64 -16.89 -8.64 9.92
C ASN A 64 -16.82 -9.85 10.86
N ASP A 65 -15.67 -10.03 11.52
CA ASP A 65 -15.37 -11.13 12.44
C ASP A 65 -15.42 -12.55 11.85
N LYS A 66 -15.45 -12.69 10.52
CA LYS A 66 -15.60 -14.01 9.86
C LYS A 66 -14.34 -14.51 9.17
N ILE A 67 -13.29 -13.69 9.05
CA ILE A 67 -12.03 -14.13 8.43
C ILE A 67 -11.29 -15.07 9.39
N ARG A 68 -11.01 -16.30 8.94
CA ARG A 68 -10.35 -17.35 9.72
C ARG A 68 -8.99 -17.77 9.17
N SER A 69 -8.67 -17.39 7.95
CA SER A 69 -7.32 -17.45 7.38
C SER A 69 -7.18 -16.43 6.24
N ALA A 70 -5.97 -15.97 5.94
CA ALA A 70 -5.76 -14.91 4.94
C ALA A 70 -4.37 -14.95 4.29
N LYS A 71 -4.25 -14.38 3.08
CA LYS A 71 -3.02 -14.18 2.31
C LYS A 71 -3.05 -12.84 1.61
N SER A 72 -1.93 -12.14 1.55
CA SER A 72 -1.82 -11.00 0.62
C SER A 72 -1.69 -11.49 -0.83
N GLY A 73 -1.95 -10.59 -1.77
CA GLY A 73 -1.96 -10.90 -3.22
C GLY A 73 -0.59 -11.23 -3.82
N SER A 74 0.51 -10.91 -3.14
CA SER A 74 1.87 -11.22 -3.59
C SER A 74 2.83 -11.44 -2.41
N ALA A 75 3.98 -12.07 -2.66
CA ALA A 75 5.01 -12.27 -1.65
C ALA A 75 5.63 -10.96 -1.12
N THR A 76 5.51 -9.86 -1.87
CA THR A 76 6.04 -8.54 -1.52
C THR A 76 4.99 -7.62 -0.88
N THR A 77 3.71 -7.98 -1.00
CA THR A 77 2.61 -7.23 -0.40
C THR A 77 2.47 -7.58 1.07
N THR A 78 2.47 -6.55 1.91
CA THR A 78 2.14 -6.67 3.34
C THR A 78 0.82 -5.94 3.61
N VAL A 79 -0.13 -6.66 4.21
CA VAL A 79 -1.43 -6.12 4.65
C VAL A 79 -1.55 -6.34 6.15
N VAL A 80 -1.89 -5.29 6.90
CA VAL A 80 -2.22 -5.43 8.31
C VAL A 80 -3.73 -5.51 8.44
N ILE A 81 -4.22 -6.54 9.13
CA ILE A 81 -5.63 -6.70 9.49
C ILE A 81 -5.85 -6.26 10.94
N TYR A 82 -7.03 -5.71 11.23
CA TYR A 82 -7.33 -5.01 12.48
C TYR A 82 -8.64 -5.48 13.11
N GLU A 83 -8.69 -5.39 14.43
CA GLU A 83 -9.88 -5.62 15.25
C GLU A 83 -11.03 -4.68 14.91
N ASN A 84 -10.74 -3.40 14.74
CA ASN A 84 -11.75 -2.38 14.44
C ASN A 84 -11.70 -1.96 12.97
N HIS A 85 -12.86 -1.58 12.43
CA HIS A 85 -13.02 -1.18 11.02
C HIS A 85 -12.24 0.09 10.63
N ASP A 86 -11.85 0.90 11.62
CA ASP A 86 -11.06 2.13 11.48
C ASP A 86 -9.54 1.89 11.61
N CYS A 87 -9.12 0.62 11.55
CA CYS A 87 -7.73 0.19 11.66
C CYS A 87 -7.07 0.54 13.01
N THR A 88 -7.85 0.39 14.08
CA THR A 88 -7.38 0.49 15.47
C THR A 88 -7.53 -0.85 16.20
N GLY A 89 -7.09 -0.92 17.46
CA GLY A 89 -7.18 -2.12 18.28
C GLY A 89 -6.08 -3.15 17.98
N TYR A 90 -6.37 -4.42 18.27
CA TYR A 90 -5.45 -5.53 17.95
C TYR A 90 -5.18 -5.63 16.44
N ALA A 91 -3.96 -6.02 16.07
CA ALA A 91 -3.53 -6.06 14.68
C ALA A 91 -2.62 -7.26 14.37
N LEU A 92 -2.68 -7.75 13.13
CA LEU A 92 -1.85 -8.83 12.62
C LEU A 92 -1.35 -8.49 11.20
N SER A 93 -0.05 -8.65 10.96
CA SER A 93 0.56 -8.42 9.64
C SER A 93 0.53 -9.69 8.81
N VAL A 94 -0.11 -9.66 7.64
CA VAL A 94 -0.29 -10.76 6.69
C VAL A 94 0.46 -10.48 5.40
N ASP A 95 1.28 -11.42 4.95
CA ASP A 95 2.00 -11.38 3.67
C ASP A 95 1.57 -12.54 2.74
N GLY A 96 2.35 -12.79 1.67
CA GLY A 96 2.05 -13.84 0.71
C GLY A 96 2.19 -15.27 1.26
N SER A 97 2.91 -15.45 2.38
CA SER A 97 2.96 -16.74 3.09
C SER A 97 1.62 -17.04 3.79
N GLY A 98 0.97 -15.97 4.27
CA GLY A 98 -0.35 -15.99 4.88
C GLY A 98 -0.41 -16.46 6.31
N TYR A 99 -1.62 -16.42 6.87
CA TYR A 99 -1.95 -16.91 8.20
C TYR A 99 -3.05 -17.96 8.12
N TYR A 100 -2.75 -19.16 8.61
CA TYR A 100 -3.62 -20.32 8.50
C TYR A 100 -4.74 -20.35 9.54
N ASN A 101 -4.60 -19.62 10.65
CA ASN A 101 -5.59 -19.59 11.72
C ASN A 101 -5.65 -18.20 12.34
N ILE A 102 -6.80 -17.55 12.14
CA ILE A 102 -7.12 -16.22 12.64
C ILE A 102 -8.41 -16.33 13.47
N GLY A 103 -8.49 -15.54 14.54
CA GLY A 103 -9.66 -15.45 15.41
C GLY A 103 -10.81 -14.65 14.77
N THR A 104 -11.98 -14.70 15.39
CA THR A 104 -13.18 -13.98 14.96
C THR A 104 -13.19 -12.54 15.48
N TRP A 105 -12.31 -11.71 14.93
CA TRP A 105 -12.16 -10.31 15.37
C TRP A 105 -11.85 -9.34 14.22
N VAL A 106 -11.63 -9.83 12.99
CA VAL A 106 -11.15 -8.98 11.91
C VAL A 106 -12.29 -8.13 11.35
N SER A 107 -12.14 -6.80 11.46
CA SER A 107 -13.07 -5.82 10.94
C SER A 107 -12.42 -4.88 9.92
N GLY A 108 -11.13 -4.55 10.08
CA GLY A 108 -10.41 -3.62 9.21
C GLY A 108 -9.20 -4.23 8.52
N TYR A 109 -8.76 -3.63 7.42
CA TYR A 109 -7.45 -3.92 6.82
C TYR A 109 -6.80 -2.67 6.23
N LYS A 110 -5.47 -2.69 6.14
CA LYS A 110 -4.66 -1.64 5.50
C LYS A 110 -3.50 -2.26 4.75
N VAL A 111 -3.35 -1.94 3.48
CA VAL A 111 -2.15 -2.29 2.72
C VAL A 111 -1.01 -1.39 3.21
N VAL A 112 0.12 -1.98 3.59
CA VAL A 112 1.27 -1.25 4.13
C VAL A 112 2.41 -1.17 3.12
N SER A 113 2.60 -2.19 2.31
CA SER A 113 3.58 -2.23 1.22
C SER A 113 3.13 -3.20 0.12
N THR A 114 3.71 -3.05 -1.07
CA THR A 114 3.46 -3.89 -2.27
C THR A 114 4.74 -4.19 -2.98
#